data_AF-A0AA37GDE9-F1
#
_entry.id   AF-A0AA37GDE9-F1
#
_cell.length_a   1.000
_cell.length_b   1.000
_cell.length_c   1.000
_cell.angle_alpha   90.00
_cell.angle_beta   90.00
_cell.angle_gamma   90.00
#
_symmetry.space_group_name_H-M   'P 1'
#
loop_
_entity.id
_entity.type
_entity.pdbx_description
1 polymer ?
#
loop_
_entity_poly.entity_id
_entity_poly.type
_entity_poly.pdbx_seq_one_letter_code
_entity_poly.pdbx_strand_id
1 'polypeptide(L)'
;MKYSYVLLATAGLAVAQKKFTDVIPECSVECLTKAVKDGTKCSSIDDSACICEATNYRNIYTVGVPCVLQSCSSEVATGMSTL
;
A
#
# COMPACT_ATOMS: atom_id res chain seq x y z
N MET A 1 -23.80 40.82 -4.85
CA MET A 1 -24.35 39.52 -5.31
C MET A 1 -23.75 39.21 -6.68
N LYS A 2 -23.34 38.01 -7.08
CA LYS A 2 -23.19 36.69 -6.45
C LYS A 2 -22.34 35.87 -7.46
N TYR A 3 -21.20 35.23 -7.17
CA TYR A 3 -20.42 35.00 -5.93
C TYR A 3 -18.92 35.30 -6.23
N SER A 4 -18.02 35.22 -5.23
CA SER A 4 -16.55 35.37 -5.44
C SER A 4 -15.72 34.43 -4.55
N TYR A 5 -16.19 33.19 -4.35
CA TYR A 5 -15.70 32.27 -3.30
C TYR A 5 -15.38 30.85 -3.81
N VAL A 6 -14.67 30.71 -4.94
CA VAL A 6 -14.36 29.38 -5.53
C VAL A 6 -12.89 29.24 -5.96
N LEU A 7 -11.92 29.67 -5.13
CA LEU A 7 -10.48 29.51 -5.43
C LEU A 7 -9.54 29.18 -4.24
N LEU A 8 -10.04 28.86 -3.04
CA LEU A 8 -9.20 28.63 -1.84
C LEU A 8 -9.47 27.30 -1.09
N ALA A 9 -9.75 26.22 -1.81
CA ALA A 9 -9.99 24.89 -1.21
C ALA A 9 -8.94 23.81 -1.56
N THR A 10 -7.97 24.08 -2.44
CA THR A 10 -7.04 23.06 -2.98
C THR A 10 -5.67 23.02 -2.30
N ALA A 11 -5.32 24.02 -1.49
CA ALA A 11 -3.98 24.13 -0.88
C ALA A 11 -3.66 23.03 0.18
N GLY A 12 -4.64 22.22 0.59
CA GLY A 12 -4.47 21.17 1.61
C GLY A 12 -4.16 19.77 1.08
N LEU A 13 -4.28 19.50 -0.23
CA LEU A 13 -4.23 18.13 -0.77
C LEU A 13 -2.84 17.66 -1.21
N ALA A 14 -1.82 18.53 -1.19
CA ALA A 14 -0.48 18.23 -1.70
C ALA A 14 0.30 17.16 -0.90
N VAL A 15 -0.17 16.79 0.30
CA VAL A 15 0.56 15.89 1.23
C VAL A 15 0.17 14.40 1.13
N ALA A 16 -0.84 14.03 0.32
CA ALA A 16 -1.50 12.72 0.40
C ALA A 16 -1.25 11.77 -0.79
N GLN A 17 -0.44 12.13 -1.78
CA GLN A 17 -0.12 11.27 -2.95
C GLN A 17 1.13 10.40 -2.71
N LYS A 18 1.28 9.84 -1.52
CA LYS A 18 2.27 8.78 -1.24
C LYS A 18 1.80 7.51 -1.93
N LYS A 19 2.66 6.88 -2.74
CA LYS A 19 2.40 5.53 -3.24
C LYS A 19 2.54 4.53 -2.10
N PHE A 20 1.89 3.37 -2.23
CA PHE A 20 2.04 2.31 -1.22
C PHE A 20 3.51 1.89 -1.08
N THR A 21 4.27 1.90 -2.17
CA THR A 21 5.71 1.60 -2.21
C THR A 21 6.58 2.60 -1.42
N ASP A 22 6.09 3.81 -1.14
CA ASP A 22 6.86 4.87 -0.47
C ASP A 22 6.84 4.76 1.06
N VAL A 23 6.08 3.79 1.60
CA VAL A 23 5.80 3.63 3.05
C VAL A 23 6.02 2.20 3.56
N ILE A 24 6.57 1.32 2.72
CA ILE A 24 6.92 -0.07 3.05
C ILE A 24 8.44 -0.30 2.91
N PRO A 25 9.02 -1.34 3.54
CA PRO A 25 10.41 -1.70 3.32
C PRO A 25 10.69 -2.06 1.85
N GLU A 26 11.77 -1.54 1.26
CA GLU A 26 12.13 -1.81 -0.14
C GLU A 26 12.22 -3.31 -0.47
N CYS A 27 12.76 -4.11 0.48
CA CYS A 27 12.84 -5.57 0.38
C CYS A 27 11.48 -6.28 0.21
N SER A 28 10.37 -5.62 0.52
CA SER A 28 9.00 -6.17 0.41
C SER A 28 8.28 -5.74 -0.88
N VAL A 29 8.79 -4.75 -1.61
CA VAL A 29 8.08 -4.13 -2.76
C VAL A 29 7.78 -5.16 -3.86
N GLU A 30 8.75 -5.98 -4.25
CA GLU A 30 8.55 -7.02 -5.27
C GLU A 30 7.56 -8.09 -4.78
N CYS A 31 7.73 -8.57 -3.54
CA CYS A 31 6.85 -9.57 -2.92
C CYS A 31 5.40 -9.10 -2.89
N LEU A 32 5.13 -7.86 -2.46
CA LEU A 32 3.78 -7.31 -2.36
C LEU A 32 3.19 -6.99 -3.73
N THR A 33 4.01 -6.50 -4.68
CA THR A 33 3.58 -6.30 -6.08
C THR A 33 3.15 -7.62 -6.72
N LYS A 34 3.94 -8.69 -6.51
CA LYS A 34 3.62 -10.04 -6.96
C LYS A 34 2.40 -10.62 -6.26
N ALA A 35 2.25 -10.42 -4.95
CA ALA A 35 1.10 -10.91 -4.18
C ALA A 35 -0.23 -10.25 -4.61
N VAL A 36 -0.23 -8.94 -4.92
CA VAL A 36 -1.40 -8.27 -5.52
C VAL A 36 -1.71 -8.85 -6.90
N LYS A 37 -0.70 -8.98 -7.77
CA LYS A 37 -0.85 -9.50 -9.13
C LYS A 37 -1.37 -10.94 -9.18
N ASP A 38 -0.83 -11.82 -8.35
CA ASP A 38 -1.09 -13.26 -8.40
C ASP A 38 -2.28 -13.66 -7.50
N GLY A 39 -2.53 -12.94 -6.40
CA GLY A 39 -3.59 -13.22 -5.43
C GLY A 39 -4.94 -12.54 -5.73
N THR A 40 -4.99 -11.54 -6.61
CA THR A 40 -6.20 -10.71 -6.80
C THR A 40 -6.57 -10.44 -8.26
N LYS A 41 -7.52 -9.52 -8.48
CA LYS A 41 -7.81 -8.87 -9.76
C LYS A 41 -7.72 -7.34 -9.66
N CYS A 42 -7.03 -6.83 -8.63
CA CYS A 42 -6.83 -5.39 -8.44
C CYS A 42 -5.95 -4.80 -9.53
N SER A 43 -6.19 -3.54 -9.88
CA SER A 43 -5.56 -2.90 -11.03
C SER A 43 -4.05 -2.65 -10.85
N SER A 44 -3.62 -2.42 -9.62
CA SER A 44 -2.22 -2.19 -9.24
C SER A 44 -2.03 -2.37 -7.72
N ILE A 45 -0.78 -2.26 -7.24
CA ILE A 45 -0.46 -2.22 -5.81
C ILE A 45 -0.98 -0.95 -5.11
N ASP A 46 -1.28 0.12 -5.86
CA ASP A 46 -1.86 1.36 -5.32
C ASP A 46 -3.41 1.33 -5.27
N ASP A 47 -4.04 0.25 -5.73
CA ASP A 47 -5.50 0.03 -5.73
C ASP A 47 -6.01 -0.37 -4.33
N SER A 48 -5.83 0.54 -3.37
CA SER A 48 -6.15 0.33 -1.95
C SER A 48 -7.58 -0.11 -1.70
N ALA A 49 -8.56 0.40 -2.46
CA ALA A 49 -9.96 0.00 -2.33
C ALA A 49 -10.14 -1.50 -2.66
N CYS A 50 -9.60 -1.96 -3.79
CA CYS A 50 -9.67 -3.37 -4.15
C CYS A 50 -8.83 -4.26 -3.21
N ILE A 51 -7.65 -3.81 -2.79
CA ILE A 51 -6.75 -4.55 -1.90
C ILE A 51 -7.39 -4.79 -0.52
N CYS A 52 -8.11 -3.79 0.01
CA CYS A 52 -8.78 -3.86 1.30
C CYS A 52 -10.07 -4.70 1.29
N GLU A 53 -10.56 -5.15 0.13
CA GLU A 53 -11.63 -6.14 0.08
C GLU A 53 -11.18 -7.42 0.80
N ALA A 54 -12.00 -7.89 1.74
CA ALA A 54 -11.56 -8.88 2.74
C ALA A 54 -10.99 -10.17 2.14
N THR A 55 -11.46 -10.59 0.95
CA THR A 55 -10.93 -11.75 0.22
C THR A 55 -9.61 -11.45 -0.49
N ASN A 56 -9.46 -10.27 -1.10
CA ASN A 56 -8.22 -9.86 -1.75
C ASN A 56 -7.10 -9.71 -0.71
N TYR A 57 -7.38 -9.05 0.43
CA TYR A 57 -6.45 -8.93 1.54
C TYR A 57 -5.94 -10.30 2.03
N ARG A 58 -6.84 -11.28 2.24
CA ARG A 58 -6.46 -12.65 2.63
C ARG A 58 -5.58 -13.32 1.60
N ASN A 59 -5.90 -13.22 0.30
CA ASN A 59 -5.10 -13.81 -0.75
C ASN A 59 -3.70 -13.18 -0.85
N ILE A 60 -3.61 -11.85 -0.76
CA ILE A 60 -2.33 -11.11 -0.72
C ILE A 60 -1.50 -11.58 0.46
N TYR A 61 -2.10 -11.72 1.65
CA TYR A 61 -1.40 -12.22 2.83
C TYR A 61 -0.85 -13.64 2.62
N THR A 62 -1.68 -14.56 2.09
CA THR A 62 -1.29 -15.96 1.81
C THR A 62 -0.14 -16.08 0.81
N VAL A 63 -0.11 -15.25 -0.24
CA VAL A 63 0.95 -15.26 -1.27
C VAL A 63 2.19 -14.47 -0.84
N GLY A 64 1.99 -13.31 -0.21
CA GLY A 64 3.04 -12.32 0.04
C GLY A 64 3.89 -12.61 1.28
N VAL A 65 3.29 -13.04 2.40
CA VAL A 65 4.01 -13.20 3.67
C VAL A 65 5.20 -14.17 3.58
N PRO A 66 5.10 -15.35 2.93
CA PRO A 66 6.26 -16.24 2.77
C PRO A 66 7.41 -15.61 1.99
N CYS A 67 7.13 -14.72 1.03
CA CYS A 67 8.13 -13.98 0.28
C CYS A 67 8.75 -12.87 1.14
N VAL A 68 7.93 -12.05 1.81
CA VAL A 68 8.41 -10.96 2.67
C VAL A 68 9.31 -11.47 3.80
N LEU A 69 8.97 -12.61 4.42
CA LEU A 69 9.79 -13.25 5.47
C LEU A 69 11.13 -13.82 4.96
N GLN A 70 11.30 -14.01 3.65
CA GLN A 70 12.56 -14.46 3.03
C GLN A 70 13.39 -13.28 2.51
N SER A 71 12.74 -12.29 1.89
CA SER A 71 13.40 -11.12 1.29
C SER A 71 13.76 -10.02 2.30
N CYS A 72 12.99 -9.89 3.38
CA CYS A 72 13.29 -8.98 4.48
C CYS A 72 13.81 -9.75 5.71
N SER A 73 14.57 -9.09 6.57
CA SER A 73 14.89 -9.67 7.89
C SER A 73 13.60 -9.85 8.71
N SER A 74 13.57 -10.84 9.60
CA SER A 74 12.40 -11.09 10.47
C SER A 74 11.97 -9.83 11.25
N GLU A 75 12.94 -9.05 11.72
CA GLU A 75 12.72 -7.78 12.43
C GLU A 75 11.99 -6.74 11.56
N VAL A 76 12.45 -6.53 10.31
CA VAL A 76 11.83 -5.62 9.34
C VAL A 76 10.47 -6.13 8.88
N ALA A 77 10.34 -7.44 8.63
CA ALA A 77 9.10 -8.06 8.15
C ALA A 77 7.96 -8.03 9.19
N THR A 78 8.30 -8.08 10.48
CA THR A 78 7.32 -8.06 11.59
C THR A 78 7.11 -6.66 12.17
N GLY A 79 7.90 -5.66 11.77
CA GLY A 79 7.87 -4.32 12.35
C GLY A 79 8.39 -4.25 13.78
N MET A 80 9.12 -5.28 14.25
CA MET A 80 9.74 -5.32 15.57
C MET A 80 11.01 -4.45 15.65
N SER A 81 10.88 -3.16 15.35
CA SER A 81 11.95 -2.21 15.64
C SER A 81 12.13 -2.14 17.17
N THR A 82 13.36 -2.37 17.63
CA THR A 82 13.68 -2.41 19.07
C THR A 82 13.50 -1.03 19.68
N LEU A 83 12.46 -0.88 20.52
CA LEU A 83 12.25 0.26 21.42
C LEU A 83 13.11 0.12 22.68
#